data_AF-H9BJQ2-F1
#
_entry.id   AF-H9BJQ2-F1
#
_cell.length_a   1.000
_cell.length_b   1.000
_cell.length_c   1.000
_cell.angle_alpha   90.00
_cell.angle_beta   90.00
_cell.angle_gamma   90.00
#
_symmetry.space_group_name_H-M   'P 1'
#
loop_
_entity.id
_entity.type
_entity.pdbx_description
1 polymer ?
#
loop_
_entity_poly.entity_id
_entity_poly.type
_entity_poly.pdbx_seq_one_letter_code
_entity_poly.pdbx_strand_id
1 'polypeptide(L)'
;YKYPGWYDKYGKRWENYNRLATPNGHNPIVFEDVDYVYPHRCWTCMVPCLVREDMVMDQVDGQWRTYCHEVCLWTDKIAFRPTYQGRET
;
A
#
# COMPACT_ATOMS: atom_id res chain seq x y z
N TYR A 1 -4.25 2.37 -25.59
CA TYR A 1 -3.97 3.56 -24.76
C TYR A 1 -5.17 3.85 -23.86
N LYS A 2 -5.24 3.23 -22.68
CA LYS A 2 -6.39 3.36 -21.75
C LYS A 2 -6.10 4.28 -20.57
N TYR A 3 -4.82 4.45 -20.24
CA TYR A 3 -4.35 5.27 -19.13
C TYR A 3 -3.22 6.18 -19.65
N PRO A 4 -3.56 7.39 -20.13
CA PRO A 4 -2.56 8.38 -20.52
C PRO A 4 -1.57 8.66 -19.37
N GLY A 5 -0.26 8.71 -19.66
CA GLY A 5 0.80 8.92 -18.66
C GLY A 5 1.15 7.70 -17.79
N TRP A 6 0.50 6.54 -17.99
CA TRP A 6 0.79 5.34 -17.19
C TRP A 6 2.24 4.86 -17.33
N TYR A 7 2.77 4.85 -18.55
CA TYR A 7 4.14 4.39 -18.79
C TYR A 7 5.16 5.37 -18.19
N ASP A 8 4.93 6.68 -18.27
CA ASP A 8 5.82 7.67 -17.68
C ASP A 8 5.89 7.54 -16.16
N LYS A 9 4.75 7.20 -15.51
CA LYS A 9 4.69 7.02 -14.05
C LYS A 9 5.15 5.63 -13.58
N TYR A 10 4.80 4.55 -14.29
CA TYR A 10 4.95 3.17 -13.81
C TYR A 10 5.85 2.28 -14.68
N GLY A 11 6.17 2.72 -15.91
CA GLY A 11 6.87 1.90 -16.91
C GLY A 11 8.24 1.42 -16.44
N LYS A 12 9.07 2.32 -15.92
CA LYS A 12 10.42 1.98 -15.41
C LYS A 12 10.38 0.91 -14.32
N ARG A 13 9.36 0.94 -13.45
CA ARG A 13 9.17 -0.08 -12.40
C ARG A 13 8.92 -1.46 -13.03
N TRP A 14 8.05 -1.53 -14.03
CA TRP A 14 7.75 -2.78 -14.74
C TRP A 14 8.92 -3.31 -15.56
N GLU A 15 9.73 -2.44 -16.15
CA GLU A 15 10.96 -2.85 -16.83
C GLU A 15 11.96 -3.48 -15.86
N ASN A 16 12.11 -2.93 -14.65
CA ASN A 16 12.92 -3.54 -13.60
C ASN A 16 12.38 -4.91 -13.18
N TYR A 17 11.06 -5.06 -13.01
CA TYR A 17 10.47 -6.37 -12.76
C TYR A 17 10.79 -7.38 -13.87
N ASN A 18 10.71 -6.97 -15.14
CA ASN A 18 11.03 -7.84 -16.27
C ASN A 18 12.51 -8.24 -16.27
N ARG A 19 13.42 -7.29 -16.04
CA ARG A 19 14.86 -7.53 -15.94
C ARG A 19 15.21 -8.52 -14.82
N LEU A 20 14.47 -8.48 -13.72
CA LEU A 20 14.70 -9.27 -12.51
C LEU A 20 13.83 -10.54 -12.43
N ALA A 21 13.07 -10.87 -13.48
CA ALA A 21 12.10 -11.96 -13.47
C ALA A 21 12.75 -13.35 -13.42
N THR A 22 13.99 -13.49 -13.92
CA THR A 22 14.70 -14.76 -14.01
C THR A 22 15.93 -14.76 -13.11
N PRO A 23 16.06 -15.69 -12.15
CA PRO A 23 17.24 -15.77 -11.29
C PRO A 23 18.53 -15.98 -12.11
N ASN A 24 19.32 -14.92 -12.29
CA ASN A 24 20.52 -14.95 -13.13
C ASN A 24 21.69 -14.16 -12.51
N GLY A 25 21.97 -14.41 -11.24
CA GLY A 25 23.10 -13.79 -10.52
C GLY A 25 22.81 -12.40 -9.92
N HIS A 26 21.63 -11.83 -10.15
CA HIS A 26 21.13 -10.68 -9.41
C HIS A 26 20.41 -11.13 -8.13
N ASN A 27 20.25 -10.22 -7.17
CA ASN A 27 19.53 -10.47 -5.93
C ASN A 27 18.00 -10.43 -6.15
N PRO A 28 17.20 -10.92 -5.19
CA PRO A 28 15.78 -10.61 -5.14
C PRO A 28 15.53 -9.09 -5.21
N ILE A 29 14.42 -8.66 -5.84
CA ILE A 29 14.11 -7.24 -6.09
C ILE A 29 14.20 -6.32 -4.86
N VAL A 30 13.91 -6.86 -3.67
CA VAL A 30 13.99 -6.13 -2.40
C VAL A 30 15.43 -5.73 -2.01
N PHE A 31 16.43 -6.36 -2.61
CA PHE A 31 17.86 -6.11 -2.39
C PHE A 31 18.54 -5.51 -3.62
N GLU A 32 17.78 -5.12 -4.63
CA GLU A 32 18.28 -4.49 -5.86
C GLU A 32 18.06 -2.97 -5.80
N ASP A 33 18.99 -2.19 -6.36
CA ASP A 33 18.88 -0.73 -6.45
C ASP A 33 17.97 -0.32 -7.63
N VAL A 34 16.67 -0.59 -7.46
CA VAL A 34 15.64 -0.39 -8.52
C VAL A 34 14.43 0.41 -8.05
N ASP A 35 14.60 1.18 -6.97
CA ASP A 35 13.53 1.98 -6.34
C ASP A 35 12.31 1.13 -5.88
N TYR A 36 12.55 -0.16 -5.63
CA TYR A 36 11.57 -1.01 -4.96
C TYR A 36 11.64 -0.76 -3.46
N VAL A 37 10.50 -0.47 -2.85
CA VAL A 37 10.37 -0.44 -1.39
C VAL A 37 9.30 -1.43 -1.00
N TYR A 38 9.61 -2.25 -0.01
CA TYR A 38 8.67 -3.20 0.54
C TYR A 38 7.48 -2.43 1.16
N PRO A 39 6.24 -2.67 0.69
CA PRO A 39 5.10 -1.87 1.13
C PRO A 39 4.69 -2.25 2.56
N HIS A 40 4.21 -1.25 3.30
CA HIS A 40 3.43 -1.52 4.51
C HIS A 40 2.12 -2.23 4.14
N ARG A 41 1.59 -3.03 5.06
CA ARG A 41 0.29 -3.68 4.90
C ARG A 41 -0.80 -2.82 5.54
N CYS A 42 -1.88 -2.55 4.81
CA CYS A 42 -3.05 -1.86 5.35
C CYS A 42 -3.69 -2.70 6.46
N TRP A 43 -3.98 -2.07 7.60
CA TRP A 43 -4.63 -2.73 8.74
C TRP A 43 -6.05 -3.21 8.41
N THR A 44 -6.81 -2.40 7.67
CA THR A 44 -8.23 -2.65 7.42
C THR A 44 -8.47 -3.68 6.32
N CYS A 45 -7.86 -3.50 5.15
CA CYS A 45 -8.15 -4.35 3.98
C CYS A 45 -7.10 -5.45 3.74
N MET A 46 -6.01 -5.46 4.51
CA MET A 46 -4.89 -6.41 4.37
C MET A 46 -4.13 -6.35 3.03
N VAL A 47 -4.45 -5.39 2.17
CA VAL A 47 -3.75 -5.13 0.90
C VAL A 47 -2.49 -4.28 1.15
N PRO A 48 -1.40 -4.48 0.39
CA PRO A 48 -0.23 -3.61 0.47
C PRO A 48 -0.53 -2.15 0.10
N CYS A 49 0.01 -1.20 0.86
CA CYS A 49 -0.08 0.24 0.59
C CYS A 49 0.89 0.62 -0.54
N LEU A 50 0.51 0.36 -1.80
CA LEU A 50 1.38 0.56 -2.97
C LEU A 50 1.43 2.02 -3.46
N VAL A 51 0.37 2.79 -3.25
CA VAL A 51 0.32 4.22 -3.59
C VAL A 51 0.69 4.98 -2.32
N ARG A 52 1.89 5.57 -2.30
CA ARG A 52 2.44 6.20 -1.08
C ARG A 52 1.74 7.51 -0.76
N GLU A 53 1.27 8.19 -1.79
CA GLU A 53 0.55 9.45 -1.71
C GLU A 53 -0.78 9.32 -0.96
N ASP A 54 -1.39 8.12 -0.99
CA ASP A 54 -2.65 7.83 -0.31
C ASP A 54 -2.44 7.19 1.08
N MET A 55 -1.20 6.82 1.42
CA MET A 55 -0.89 6.12 2.65
C MET A 55 -1.05 7.05 3.86
N VAL A 56 -1.80 6.59 4.85
CA VAL A 56 -1.97 7.30 6.13
C VAL A 56 -1.57 6.39 7.30
N MET A 57 -1.07 6.99 8.38
CA MET A 57 -0.71 6.29 9.61
C MET A 57 -1.34 7.01 10.80
N ASP A 58 -1.87 6.24 11.74
CA ASP A 58 -2.49 6.78 12.95
C ASP A 58 -2.38 5.79 14.11
N GLN A 59 -2.56 6.28 15.32
CA GLN A 59 -2.63 5.45 16.51
C GLN A 59 -4.10 5.13 16.83
N VAL A 60 -4.42 3.85 16.82
CA VAL A 60 -5.77 3.34 17.11
C VAL A 60 -5.66 2.27 18.19
N ASP A 61 -6.42 2.44 19.27
CA ASP A 61 -6.41 1.57 20.45
C ASP A 61 -4.99 1.39 21.05
N GLY A 62 -4.20 2.47 21.04
CA GLY A 62 -2.81 2.48 21.54
C GLY A 62 -1.77 1.89 20.58
N GLN A 63 -2.16 1.37 19.42
CA GLN A 63 -1.26 0.79 18.43
C GLN A 63 -1.11 1.67 17.20
N TRP A 64 0.13 1.90 16.76
CA TRP A 64 0.40 2.50 15.45
C TRP A 64 -0.01 1.55 14.33
N ARG A 65 -0.87 2.04 13.43
CA ARG A 65 -1.39 1.28 12.29
C ARG A 65 -1.18 2.06 11.01
N THR A 66 -1.01 1.33 9.91
CA THR A 66 -0.88 1.89 8.55
C THR A 66 -2.09 1.55 7.72
N TYR A 67 -2.53 2.47 6.87
CA TYR A 67 -3.68 2.32 6.00
C TYR A 67 -3.34 2.76 4.58
N CYS A 68 -3.93 2.09 3.59
CA CYS A 68 -3.70 2.42 2.18
C CYS A 68 -4.50 3.63 1.68
N HIS A 69 -5.48 4.10 2.47
CA HIS A 69 -6.33 5.24 2.15
C HIS A 69 -7.01 5.76 3.43
N GLU A 70 -7.40 7.04 3.44
CA GLU A 70 -8.13 7.67 4.57
C GLU A 70 -9.43 6.94 4.94
N VAL A 71 -10.12 6.36 3.96
CA VAL A 71 -11.36 5.60 4.18
C VAL A 71 -11.06 4.32 4.97
N CYS A 72 -9.93 3.66 4.71
CA CYS A 72 -9.55 2.49 5.50
C CYS A 72 -9.26 2.86 6.96
N LEU A 73 -8.61 4.01 7.20
CA LEU A 73 -8.41 4.56 8.54
C LEU A 73 -9.75 4.87 9.20
N TRP A 74 -10.65 5.56 8.52
CA TRP A 74 -11.97 5.89 9.03
C TRP A 74 -12.79 4.65 9.39
N THR A 75 -12.74 3.61 8.56
CA THR A 75 -13.43 2.34 8.80
C THR A 75 -12.99 1.69 10.12
N ASP A 76 -11.67 1.61 10.35
CA ASP A 76 -11.09 1.05 11.57
C ASP A 76 -11.31 1.96 12.79
N LYS A 77 -11.10 3.27 12.62
CA LYS A 77 -11.09 4.23 13.73
C LYS A 77 -12.49 4.66 14.16
N ILE A 78 -13.48 4.66 13.27
CA ILE A 78 -14.80 5.26 13.50
C ILE A 78 -15.95 4.29 13.16
N ALA A 79 -15.94 3.65 11.99
CA ALA A 79 -17.14 2.97 11.49
C ALA A 79 -17.47 1.68 12.24
N PHE A 80 -16.47 0.85 12.58
CA PHE A 80 -16.66 -0.42 13.29
C PHE A 80 -16.32 -0.31 14.77
N ARG A 81 -16.80 0.76 15.40
CA ARG A 81 -16.78 0.91 16.86
C ARG A 81 -18.08 0.38 17.44
N PRO A 82 -18.09 -0.14 18.69
CA PRO A 82 -19.26 -0.79 19.29
C PRO A 82 -20.57 -0.01 19.14
N THR A 83 -20.48 1.32 19.05
CA THR A 83 -21.59 2.16 18.61
C THR A 83 -21.14 3.09 17.47
N TYR A 84 -21.97 3.20 16.44
CA TYR A 84 -21.82 4.13 15.34
C TYR A 84 -23.15 4.83 15.07
N GLN A 85 -23.15 6.17 15.09
CA GLN A 85 -24.35 7.00 14.89
C GLN A 85 -25.57 6.57 15.75
N GLY A 86 -25.32 6.14 16.99
CA GLY A 86 -26.38 5.70 17.91
C GLY A 86 -26.94 4.30 17.65
N ARG A 87 -26.29 3.51 16.77
CA ARG A 87 -26.63 2.10 16.52
C ARG A 87 -25.45 1.20 16.87
N GLU A 88 -25.73 -0.02 17.32
CA GLU A 88 -24.71 -1.06 17.45
C GLU A 88 -24.22 -1.47 16.05
N THR A 89 -22.94 -1.85 15.96
CA THR A 89 -22.26 -2.22 14.72
C THR A 89 -21.81 -3.67 14.72
#